data_AF-R7TZI3-F1
#
_entry.id   AF-R7TZI3-F1
#
_cell.length_a   1.000
_cell.length_b   1.000
_cell.length_c   1.000
_cell.angle_alpha   90.00
_cell.angle_beta   90.00
_cell.angle_gamma   90.00
#
_symmetry.space_group_name_H-M   'P 1'
#
loop_
_entity.id
_entity.type
_entity.pdbx_description
1 polymer ?
#
loop_
_entity_poly.entity_id
_entity_poly.type
_entity_poly.pdbx_seq_one_letter_code
_entity_poly.pdbx_strand_id
1 'polypeptide(L)'
;CSSRLDVAFVLDVSGSLYSVYALGIEFIRTVIQGLEFRFDRTRAGLVMYSDTASVRFYMDTYGDRSDILEALSIGAVGGRTNTQDALRLVDEQVFQSNRGDRSDVANIVILATDGESN
;
A
#
# COMPACT_ATOMS: atom_id res chain seq x y z
N CYS A 1 8.07 22.94 -0.67
CA CYS A 1 8.89 21.78 -0.27
C CYS A 1 8.70 20.67 -1.29
N SER A 2 9.77 20.18 -1.90
CA SER A 2 9.78 18.98 -2.75
C SER A 2 10.25 17.80 -1.91
N SER A 3 9.41 17.29 -1.02
CA SER A 3 9.74 16.13 -0.20
C SER A 3 9.69 14.88 -1.08
N ARG A 4 10.82 14.18 -1.20
CA ARG A 4 10.88 12.81 -1.74
C ARG A 4 10.42 11.86 -0.63
N LEU A 5 9.55 10.92 -0.98
CA LEU A 5 8.97 9.95 -0.05
C LEU A 5 8.78 8.61 -0.77
N ASP A 6 9.04 7.51 -0.08
CA ASP A 6 8.70 6.17 -0.55
C ASP A 6 7.62 5.60 0.40
N VAL A 7 6.42 5.39 -0.12
CA VAL A 7 5.23 5.06 0.70
C VAL A 7 4.70 3.68 0.33
N ALA A 8 4.71 2.75 1.28
CA ALA A 8 4.05 1.46 1.14
C ALA A 8 2.65 1.53 1.77
N PHE A 9 1.61 1.39 0.96
CA PHE A 9 0.24 1.21 1.43
C PHE A 9 0.02 -0.26 1.73
N VAL A 10 -0.52 -0.56 2.91
CA VAL A 10 -0.85 -1.93 3.33
C VAL A 10 -2.34 -1.95 3.63
N LEU A 11 -3.09 -2.65 2.78
CA LEU A 11 -4.55 -2.71 2.86
C LEU A 11 -5.00 -4.09 3.29
N ASP A 12 -5.68 -4.13 4.43
CA ASP A 12 -6.39 -5.30 4.91
C ASP A 12 -7.65 -5.54 4.06
N VAL A 13 -7.77 -6.74 3.50
CA VAL A 13 -8.90 -7.19 2.67
C VAL A 13 -9.57 -8.43 3.28
N SER A 14 -9.38 -8.66 4.58
CA SER A 14 -9.99 -9.77 5.32
C SER A 14 -11.52 -9.69 5.39
N GLY A 15 -12.15 -10.81 5.72
CA GLY A 15 -13.61 -10.91 5.73
C GLY A 15 -14.30 -10.07 6.80
N SER A 16 -13.61 -9.71 7.89
CA SER A 16 -14.14 -8.82 8.94
C SER A 16 -14.48 -7.43 8.41
N LEU A 17 -13.80 -7.02 7.34
CA LEU A 17 -13.95 -5.72 6.72
C LEU A 17 -15.09 -5.61 5.72
N TYR A 18 -15.87 -6.67 5.44
CA TYR A 18 -16.83 -6.66 4.33
C TYR A 18 -17.76 -5.43 4.29
N SER A 19 -18.20 -4.91 5.44
CA SER A 19 -19.03 -3.70 5.54
C SER A 19 -18.28 -2.37 5.58
N VAL A 20 -16.98 -2.37 5.88
CA VAL A 20 -16.15 -1.17 6.12
C VAL A 20 -14.93 -1.07 5.18
N TYR A 21 -14.74 -2.06 4.32
CA TYR A 21 -13.63 -2.14 3.36
C TYR A 21 -13.55 -0.91 2.45
N ALA A 22 -14.72 -0.39 2.05
CA ALA A 22 -14.82 0.86 1.31
C ALA A 22 -14.21 2.05 2.06
N LEU A 23 -14.29 2.10 3.39
CA LEU A 23 -13.67 3.16 4.20
C LEU A 23 -12.14 3.06 4.18
N GLY A 24 -11.58 1.85 4.21
CA GLY A 24 -10.13 1.64 4.09
C GLY A 24 -9.60 2.10 2.73
N ILE A 25 -10.31 1.77 1.66
CA ILE A 25 -10.01 2.28 0.31
C ILE A 25 -10.12 3.80 0.26
N GLU A 26 -11.21 4.38 0.77
CA GLU A 26 -11.40 5.85 0.76
C GLU A 26 -10.34 6.58 1.58
N PHE A 27 -9.90 6.00 2.71
CA PHE A 27 -8.77 6.52 3.48
C PHE A 27 -7.50 6.57 2.63
N ILE A 28 -7.13 5.46 1.99
CA ILE A 28 -5.94 5.40 1.12
C ILE A 28 -6.08 6.37 -0.07
N ARG A 29 -7.26 6.45 -0.69
CA ARG A 29 -7.56 7.41 -1.78
C ARG A 29 -7.36 8.85 -1.32
N THR A 30 -7.84 9.20 -0.14
CA THR A 30 -7.71 10.55 0.43
C THR A 30 -6.24 10.92 0.65
N VAL A 31 -5.44 9.98 1.19
CA VAL A 31 -3.99 10.16 1.36
C VAL A 31 -3.31 10.37 0.00
N ILE A 32 -3.65 9.55 -1.00
CA ILE A 32 -3.07 9.64 -2.34
C ILE A 32 -3.42 10.96 -3.03
N GLN A 33 -4.63 11.48 -2.83
CA GLN A 33 -5.03 12.77 -3.38
C GLN A 33 -4.23 13.94 -2.82
N GLY A 34 -3.78 13.85 -1.56
CA GLY A 34 -2.97 14.87 -0.89
C GLY A 34 -1.48 14.84 -1.25
N LEU A 35 -1.00 13.81 -1.95
CA LEU A 35 0.41 13.65 -2.30
C LEU A 35 0.66 13.82 -3.81
N GLU A 36 1.88 14.23 -4.15
CA GLU A 36 2.35 14.34 -5.52
C GLU A 36 3.21 13.12 -5.89
N PHE A 37 2.63 12.21 -6.67
CA PHE A 37 3.30 11.00 -7.14
C PHE A 37 4.02 11.26 -8.46
N ARG A 38 5.33 11.02 -8.45
CA ARG A 38 6.24 11.02 -9.59
C ARG A 38 7.48 10.22 -9.21
N PHE A 39 8.12 9.57 -10.18
CA PHE A 39 9.34 8.79 -9.90
C PHE A 39 10.48 9.62 -9.28
N ASP A 40 10.53 10.93 -9.48
CA ASP A 40 11.50 11.84 -8.86
C ASP A 40 11.03 12.45 -7.52
N ARG A 41 9.76 12.24 -7.13
CA ARG A 41 9.14 12.78 -5.90
C ARG A 41 8.63 11.67 -5.00
N THR A 42 7.32 11.46 -4.90
CA THR A 42 6.71 10.39 -4.10
C THR A 42 6.55 9.14 -4.95
N ARG A 43 7.00 7.98 -4.43
CA ARG A 43 6.74 6.66 -5.02
C ARG A 43 5.81 5.87 -4.11
N ALA A 44 5.05 4.95 -4.70
CA ALA A 44 4.07 4.14 -3.99
C ALA A 44 4.28 2.65 -4.26
N GLY A 45 4.16 1.85 -3.21
CA GLY A 45 3.91 0.41 -3.30
C GLY A 45 2.57 0.08 -2.64
N LEU A 46 1.97 -1.04 -3.03
CA LEU A 46 0.73 -1.53 -2.41
C LEU A 46 0.84 -3.01 -2.10
N VAL A 47 0.58 -3.35 -0.84
CA VAL A 47 0.38 -4.71 -0.35
C VAL A 47 -1.08 -4.86 0.05
N MET A 48 -1.73 -5.90 -0.45
CA MET A 48 -3.06 -6.32 0.02
C MET A 48 -2.92 -7.64 0.76
N TYR A 49 -3.62 -7.78 1.88
CA TYR A 49 -3.50 -8.98 2.68
C TYR A 49 -4.83 -9.44 3.30
N SER A 50 -4.98 -10.76 3.40
CA SER A 50 -5.96 -11.42 4.26
C SER A 50 -5.31 -12.66 4.89
N ASP A 51 -5.68 -13.88 4.49
CA ASP A 51 -4.98 -15.12 4.90
C ASP A 51 -3.52 -15.09 4.43
N THR A 52 -3.31 -14.54 3.23
CA THR A 52 -2.00 -14.34 2.61
C THR A 52 -1.83 -12.88 2.23
N ALA A 53 -0.59 -12.42 2.25
CA ALA A 53 -0.22 -11.10 1.77
C ALA A 53 0.28 -11.18 0.32
N SER A 54 -0.01 -10.16 -0.47
CA SER A 54 0.40 -10.08 -1.87
C SER A 54 0.77 -8.65 -2.24
N VAL A 55 1.90 -8.49 -2.93
CA VAL A 55 2.28 -7.20 -3.52
C VAL A 55 1.48 -6.98 -4.79
N ARG A 56 0.76 -5.86 -4.87
CA ARG A 56 0.00 -5.45 -6.06
C ARG A 56 0.86 -4.67 -7.03
N PHE A 57 1.68 -3.75 -6.51
CA PHE A 57 2.65 -3.00 -7.29
C PHE A 57 3.78 -2.48 -6.40
N TYR A 58 4.90 -2.14 -7.02
CA TYR A 58 6.15 -1.70 -6.39
C TYR A 58 6.39 -0.20 -6.64
N MET A 59 7.41 0.35 -5.98
CA MET A 59 7.75 1.79 -6.01
C MET A 59 8.08 2.31 -7.43
N ASP A 60 8.56 1.45 -8.31
CA ASP A 60 8.88 1.76 -9.71
C ASP A 60 7.74 1.46 -10.70
N THR A 61 6.58 0.98 -10.23
CA THR A 61 5.50 0.55 -11.12
C THR A 61 4.69 1.72 -11.67
N TYR A 62 4.28 2.66 -10.81
CA TYR A 62 3.44 3.79 -11.18
C TYR A 62 4.09 5.13 -10.83
N GLY A 63 4.13 6.01 -11.82
CA GLY A 63 4.66 7.37 -11.70
C GLY A 63 3.58 8.45 -11.71
N ASP A 64 2.31 8.06 -11.87
CA ASP A 64 1.17 8.98 -11.92
C ASP A 64 0.11 8.61 -10.89
N ARG A 65 -0.51 9.63 -10.30
CA ARG A 65 -1.54 9.47 -9.28
C ARG A 65 -2.78 8.73 -9.81
N SER A 66 -3.19 9.00 -11.06
CA SER A 66 -4.38 8.37 -11.65
C SER A 66 -4.20 6.87 -11.81
N ASP A 67 -3.03 6.42 -12.26
CA ASP A 67 -2.70 4.99 -12.37
C ASP A 67 -2.74 4.29 -11.01
N ILE A 68 -2.20 4.94 -9.96
CA ILE A 68 -2.26 4.41 -8.59
C ILE A 68 -3.71 4.27 -8.10
N LEU A 69 -4.55 5.29 -8.38
CA LEU A 69 -5.97 5.27 -7.99
C LEU A 69 -6.79 4.22 -8.78
N GLU A 70 -6.41 3.93 -10.02
CA GLU A 70 -7.01 2.86 -10.82
C GLU A 70 -6.56 1.47 -10.34
N ALA A 71 -5.29 1.33 -9.96
CA ALA A 71 -4.73 0.11 -9.38
C ALA A 71 -5.34 -0.24 -8.01
N LEU A 72 -5.94 0.72 -7.31
CA LEU A 72 -6.74 0.50 -6.10
C LEU A 72 -8.13 -0.13 -6.37
N SER A 73 -8.32 -0.75 -7.53
CA SER A 73 -9.52 -1.52 -7.84
C SER A 73 -9.63 -2.77 -6.97
N ILE A 74 -10.87 -3.15 -6.67
CA ILE A 74 -11.24 -4.10 -5.62
C ILE A 74 -10.71 -5.51 -5.96
N GLY A 75 -9.82 -6.04 -5.11
CA GLY A 75 -9.51 -7.47 -5.05
C GLY A 75 -10.56 -8.23 -4.23
N ALA A 76 -10.58 -9.57 -4.35
CA ALA A 76 -11.48 -10.40 -3.57
C ALA A 76 -11.30 -10.16 -2.07
N VAL A 77 -12.39 -9.82 -1.38
CA VAL A 77 -12.44 -9.61 0.09
C VAL A 77 -12.81 -10.91 0.76
N GLY A 78 -12.06 -11.32 1.78
CA GLY A 78 -12.29 -12.56 2.51
C GLY A 78 -11.00 -13.18 3.06
N GLY A 79 -11.13 -14.16 3.95
CA GLY A 79 -10.01 -14.78 4.67
C GLY A 79 -9.76 -14.18 6.05
N ARG A 80 -8.77 -14.70 6.77
CA ARG A 80 -8.29 -14.20 8.08
C ARG A 80 -7.44 -12.93 7.91
N THR A 81 -6.89 -12.41 9.01
CA THR A 81 -6.06 -11.21 9.03
C THR A 81 -4.62 -11.57 9.41
N ASN A 82 -3.70 -11.57 8.43
CA ASN A 82 -2.28 -11.85 8.66
C ASN A 82 -1.41 -10.61 8.42
N THR A 83 -1.45 -9.67 9.37
CA THR A 83 -0.70 -8.41 9.30
C THR A 83 0.81 -8.63 9.36
N GLN A 84 1.26 -9.69 10.04
CA GLN A 84 2.69 -10.03 10.15
C GLN A 84 3.30 -10.31 8.77
N ASP A 85 2.66 -11.15 7.95
CA ASP A 85 3.16 -11.42 6.60
C ASP A 85 3.09 -10.18 5.70
N ALA A 86 2.09 -9.32 5.89
CA ALA A 86 1.98 -8.08 5.12
C ALA A 86 3.18 -7.16 5.37
N LEU A 87 3.54 -6.93 6.64
CA LEU A 87 4.70 -6.10 6.99
C LEU A 87 6.02 -6.73 6.58
N ARG A 88 6.15 -8.06 6.69
CA ARG A 88 7.31 -8.79 6.19
C ARG A 88 7.48 -8.61 4.68
N LEU A 89 6.40 -8.71 3.89
CA LEU A 89 6.45 -8.47 2.44
C LEU A 89 6.83 -7.03 2.09
N VAL A 90 6.39 -6.06 2.88
CA VAL A 90 6.80 -4.67 2.67
C VAL A 90 8.31 -4.53 2.79
N ASP A 91 8.91 -5.09 3.85
CA ASP A 91 10.35 -5.05 4.07
C ASP A 91 11.12 -5.87 3.02
N GLU A 92 10.75 -7.14 2.80
CA GLU A 92 11.49 -8.07 1.96
C GLU A 92 11.30 -7.86 0.46
N GLN A 93 10.21 -7.23 0.03
CA GLN A 93 9.86 -7.14 -1.41
C GLN A 93 9.54 -5.73 -1.89
N VAL A 94 8.91 -4.87 -1.09
CA VAL A 94 8.50 -3.54 -1.54
C VAL A 94 9.63 -2.52 -1.37
N PHE A 95 10.24 -2.45 -0.19
CA PHE A 95 11.38 -1.57 0.10
C PHE A 95 12.70 -2.21 -0.34
N GLN A 96 12.77 -2.54 -1.63
CA GLN A 96 13.96 -3.11 -2.23
C GLN A 96 14.47 -2.20 -3.34
N SER A 97 15.78 -1.94 -3.37
CA SER A 97 16.35 -0.99 -4.35
C SER A 97 16.13 -1.43 -5.80
N ASN A 98 16.04 -2.73 -6.05
CA ASN A 98 15.70 -3.30 -7.37
C ASN A 98 14.20 -3.22 -7.70
N ARG A 99 13.37 -2.68 -6.80
CA ARG A 99 11.93 -2.43 -6.93
C ARG A 99 11.57 -0.95 -6.80
N GLY A 100 12.58 -0.08 -6.92
CA GLY A 100 12.40 1.37 -6.92
C GLY A 100 12.49 2.04 -5.54
N ASP A 101 12.85 1.32 -4.48
CA ASP A 101 13.17 1.93 -3.18
C ASP A 101 14.43 2.80 -3.26
N ARG A 102 14.46 3.92 -2.54
CA ARG A 102 15.59 4.86 -2.53
C ARG A 102 16.16 4.95 -1.12
N SER A 103 17.39 4.47 -0.95
CA SER A 103 18.09 4.45 0.35
C SER A 103 18.33 5.83 0.98
N ASP A 104 18.25 6.91 0.19
CA ASP A 104 18.38 8.29 0.64
C ASP A 104 17.03 8.99 0.88
N VAL A 105 15.93 8.24 0.85
CA VAL A 105 14.56 8.72 1.03
C VAL A 105 13.91 7.99 2.22
N ALA A 106 12.99 8.69 2.90
CA ALA A 106 12.28 8.11 4.02
C ALA A 106 11.22 7.10 3.54
N ASN A 107 11.27 5.90 4.12
CA ASN A 107 10.29 4.83 3.91
C ASN A 107 9.17 4.96 4.94
N ILE A 108 7.93 5.03 4.46
CA ILE A 108 6.72 5.18 5.26
C ILE A 108 5.77 4.04 4.95
N VAL A 109 5.24 3.40 6.00
CA VAL A 109 4.18 2.40 5.87
C VAL A 109 2.87 3.01 6.34
N ILE A 110 1.83 2.93 5.51
CA ILE A 110 0.46 3.34 5.85
C ILE A 110 -0.39 2.07 5.88
N LEU A 111 -0.69 1.59 7.08
CA LEU A 111 -1.52 0.42 7.31
C LEU A 111 -2.97 0.82 7.52
N ALA A 112 -3.87 0.27 6.70
CA ALA A 112 -5.32 0.38 6.86
C ALA A 112 -5.90 -1.00 7.23
N THR A 113 -6.47 -1.11 8.44
CA THR A 113 -7.06 -2.33 9.03
C THR A 113 -8.20 -1.94 9.98
N ASP A 114 -9.14 -2.85 10.28
CA ASP A 114 -10.15 -2.64 11.35
C ASP A 114 -9.60 -2.93 12.75
N GLY A 115 -8.39 -3.45 12.85
CA GLY A 115 -7.72 -3.70 14.12
C GLY A 115 -7.93 -5.10 14.71
N GLU A 116 -8.65 -6.01 14.02
CA GLU A 116 -8.60 -7.43 14.36
C GLU A 116 -7.40 -8.10 13.71
N SER A 117 -6.36 -8.37 14.49
CA SER A 117 -5.23 -9.22 14.08
C SER A 117 -5.30 -10.52 14.87
N ASN A 118 -5.33 -11.67 14.17
CA ASN A 118 -5.35 -13.01 14.80
C ASN A 118 -3.95 -13.65 14.77
#